data_AF-A0A1G7DFU7-F1
#
_entry.id   AF-A0A1G7DFU7-F1
#
_cell.length_a   1.000
_cell.length_b   1.000
_cell.length_c   1.000
_cell.angle_alpha   90.00
_cell.angle_beta   90.00
_cell.angle_gamma   90.00
#
_symmetry.space_group_name_H-M   'P 1'
#
loop_
_entity.id
_entity.type
_entity.pdbx_description
1 polymer ?
#
loop_
_entity_poly.entity_id
_entity_poly.type
_entity_poly.pdbx_seq_one_letter_code
_entity_poly.pdbx_strand_id
1 'polypeptide(L)'
;MKKRIKNKKWQFATFLLLALATLIIYENMIEKNSEHIIPDTIRKEAEFALSHYPELKNTRIEFKFKKDIKKSIMQAQPSFLSLLRPKKKRSYYIFISENFEIEGQKFATKDIPENVMIGWLGHELGHVMDYRNRSSLNLIWFGIKYYFIDASIKEAERAADSHAVAKNLDGYILDTKNFILNNTNLSEIYKARIRKYYLSPDEIMILVEERDKAKQ
;
A
#
# COMPACT_ATOMS: atom_id res chain seq x y z
N MET A 1 -5.89 52.50 11.66
CA MET A 1 -5.12 51.51 10.85
C MET A 1 -5.41 50.02 11.10
N LYS A 2 -6.21 49.58 12.10
CA LYS A 2 -6.40 48.13 12.42
C LYS A 2 -7.51 47.39 11.63
N LYS A 3 -8.46 48.07 10.95
CA LYS A 3 -9.59 47.43 10.25
C LYS A 3 -9.19 46.69 8.96
N ARG A 4 -8.15 47.14 8.26
CA ARG A 4 -7.75 46.61 6.94
C ARG A 4 -7.09 45.22 7.00
N ILE A 5 -6.50 44.85 8.14
CA ILE A 5 -5.84 43.56 8.36
C ILE A 5 -6.86 42.44 8.66
N LYS A 6 -7.98 42.75 9.33
CA LYS A 6 -9.05 41.77 9.58
C LYS A 6 -9.68 41.29 8.28
N ASN A 7 -10.02 42.18 7.34
CA ASN A 7 -10.63 41.80 6.05
C ASN A 7 -9.75 40.89 5.19
N LYS A 8 -8.42 41.09 5.21
CA LYS A 8 -7.49 40.21 4.49
C LYS A 8 -7.48 38.78 5.06
N LYS A 9 -7.61 38.61 6.39
CA LYS A 9 -7.70 37.28 7.02
C LYS A 9 -8.97 36.53 6.62
N TRP A 10 -10.10 37.23 6.56
CA TRP A 10 -11.37 36.65 6.09
C TRP A 10 -11.28 36.26 4.62
N GLN A 11 -10.73 37.12 3.75
CA GLN A 11 -10.52 36.81 2.34
C GLN A 11 -9.61 35.59 2.13
N PHE A 12 -8.53 35.46 2.91
CA PHE A 12 -7.64 34.30 2.88
C PHE A 12 -8.34 33.03 3.34
N ALA A 13 -9.11 33.09 4.43
CA ALA A 13 -9.89 31.96 4.92
C ALA A 13 -10.96 31.51 3.91
N THR A 14 -11.65 32.46 3.27
CA THR A 14 -12.63 32.17 2.22
C THR A 14 -11.97 31.54 1.00
N PHE A 15 -10.79 32.01 0.60
CA PHE A 15 -10.02 31.41 -0.49
C PHE A 15 -9.59 29.97 -0.18
N LEU A 16 -9.09 29.72 1.04
CA LEU A 16 -8.75 28.36 1.49
C LEU A 16 -9.96 27.43 1.51
N LEU A 17 -11.13 27.94 1.94
CA LEU A 17 -12.39 27.18 1.92
C LEU A 17 -12.84 26.86 0.50
N LEU A 18 -12.74 27.81 -0.44
CA LEU A 18 -13.04 27.58 -1.85
C LEU A 18 -12.05 26.61 -2.51
N ALA A 19 -10.76 26.72 -2.20
CA ALA A 19 -9.74 25.78 -2.65
C ALA A 19 -10.01 24.37 -2.11
N LEU A 20 -10.38 24.25 -0.84
CA LEU A 20 -10.77 22.97 -0.24
C LEU A 20 -12.06 22.42 -0.86
N ALA A 21 -13.07 23.25 -1.08
CA ALA A 21 -14.34 22.85 -1.68
C ALA A 21 -14.16 22.39 -3.14
N THR A 22 -13.34 23.09 -3.92
CA THR A 22 -12.99 22.68 -5.29
C THR A 22 -12.19 21.39 -5.31
N LEU A 23 -11.26 21.19 -4.36
CA LEU A 23 -10.55 19.91 -4.17
C LEU A 23 -11.52 18.77 -3.87
N ILE A 24 -12.48 19.00 -2.95
CA ILE A 24 -13.52 18.03 -2.58
C ILE A 24 -14.39 17.69 -3.80
N ILE A 25 -14.81 18.69 -4.58
CA ILE A 25 -15.62 18.50 -5.80
C ILE A 25 -14.84 17.71 -6.85
N TYR A 26 -13.57 18.06 -7.10
CA TYR A 26 -12.70 17.34 -8.04
C TYR A 26 -12.53 15.86 -7.64
N GLU A 27 -12.26 15.61 -6.37
CA GLU A 27 -12.16 14.25 -5.83
C GLU A 27 -13.51 13.49 -5.89
N ASN A 28 -14.66 14.16 -5.76
CA ASN A 28 -15.98 13.55 -5.93
C ASN A 28 -16.29 13.23 -7.41
N MET A 29 -15.77 14.02 -8.36
CA MET A 29 -15.90 13.72 -9.80
C MET A 29 -15.05 12.51 -10.18
N ILE A 30 -13.85 12.41 -9.61
CA ILE A 30 -12.99 11.23 -9.68
C ILE A 30 -13.70 10.00 -9.09
N GLU A 31 -14.43 10.15 -7.98
CA GLU A 31 -15.18 9.09 -7.27
C GLU A 31 -16.24 8.38 -8.12
N LYS A 32 -16.82 9.02 -9.14
CA LYS A 32 -17.78 8.35 -10.05
C LYS A 32 -17.16 7.18 -10.80
N ASN A 33 -15.83 7.09 -10.87
CA ASN A 33 -15.13 5.95 -11.41
C ASN A 33 -14.54 5.12 -10.26
N SER A 34 -15.24 4.05 -9.87
CA SER A 34 -14.80 3.09 -8.85
C SER A 34 -13.75 2.10 -9.38
N GLU A 35 -13.39 2.20 -10.65
CA GLU A 35 -12.44 1.32 -11.31
C GLU A 35 -11.03 1.52 -10.76
N HIS A 36 -10.29 0.42 -10.67
CA HIS A 36 -8.87 0.45 -10.34
C HIS A 36 -8.11 1.13 -11.47
N ILE A 37 -7.14 1.97 -11.13
CA ILE A 37 -6.25 2.59 -12.12
C ILE A 37 -4.94 1.82 -12.10
N ILE A 38 -4.69 1.03 -13.15
CA ILE A 38 -3.57 0.11 -13.24
C ILE A 38 -2.74 0.47 -14.50
N PRO A 39 -1.41 0.70 -14.36
CA PRO A 39 -0.52 0.85 -15.50
C PRO A 39 -0.46 -0.41 -16.36
N ASP A 40 -0.40 -0.26 -17.68
CA ASP A 40 -0.40 -1.40 -18.62
C ASP A 40 0.75 -2.39 -18.39
N THR A 41 1.90 -1.89 -17.91
CA THR A 41 3.11 -2.69 -17.69
C THR A 41 2.99 -3.74 -16.58
N ILE A 42 2.02 -3.60 -15.68
CA ILE A 42 1.76 -4.55 -14.57
C ILE A 42 0.31 -5.02 -14.55
N ARG A 43 -0.44 -4.74 -15.63
CA ARG A 43 -1.89 -4.93 -15.66
C ARG A 43 -2.26 -6.38 -15.40
N LYS A 44 -1.57 -7.30 -16.06
CA LYS A 44 -1.80 -8.74 -15.95
C LYS A 44 -1.62 -9.21 -14.49
N GLU A 45 -0.51 -8.84 -13.86
CA GLU A 45 -0.14 -9.25 -12.51
C GLU A 45 -1.06 -8.62 -11.46
N ALA A 46 -1.40 -7.33 -11.63
CA ALA A 46 -2.29 -6.62 -10.73
C ALA A 46 -3.73 -7.12 -10.81
N GLU A 47 -4.25 -7.38 -12.01
CA GLU A 47 -5.58 -7.97 -12.20
C GLU A 47 -5.64 -9.40 -11.64
N PHE A 48 -4.59 -10.19 -11.85
CA PHE A 48 -4.47 -11.51 -11.25
C PHE A 48 -4.50 -11.41 -9.72
N ALA A 49 -3.64 -10.59 -9.11
CA ALA A 49 -3.62 -10.41 -7.66
C ALA A 49 -4.97 -9.90 -7.12
N LEU A 50 -5.59 -8.92 -7.78
CA LEU A 50 -6.91 -8.40 -7.41
C LEU A 50 -8.02 -9.45 -7.47
N SER A 51 -7.94 -10.43 -8.39
CA SER A 51 -8.92 -11.50 -8.50
C SER A 51 -9.04 -12.35 -7.22
N HIS A 52 -7.98 -12.40 -6.41
CA HIS A 52 -7.96 -13.06 -5.10
C HIS A 52 -8.62 -12.22 -3.97
N TYR A 53 -8.90 -10.94 -4.22
CA TYR A 53 -9.52 -10.01 -3.26
C TYR A 53 -10.87 -9.47 -3.78
N PRO A 54 -11.91 -10.32 -3.91
CA PRO A 54 -13.23 -9.88 -4.40
C PRO A 54 -13.82 -8.75 -3.55
N GLU A 55 -13.43 -8.64 -2.28
CA GLU A 55 -13.86 -7.54 -1.40
C GLU A 55 -13.35 -6.17 -1.85
N LEU A 56 -12.30 -6.11 -2.67
CA LEU A 56 -11.73 -4.87 -3.19
C LEU A 56 -12.37 -4.40 -4.50
N LYS A 57 -13.29 -5.17 -5.10
CA LYS A 57 -13.96 -4.82 -6.37
C LYS A 57 -14.55 -3.40 -6.43
N ASN A 58 -15.10 -2.92 -5.32
CA ASN A 58 -15.70 -1.58 -5.22
C ASN A 58 -14.82 -0.60 -4.44
N THR A 59 -13.53 -0.93 -4.25
CA THR A 59 -12.57 -0.11 -3.53
C THR A 59 -11.64 0.52 -4.55
N ARG A 60 -11.66 1.85 -4.67
CA ARG A 60 -10.77 2.54 -5.60
C ARG A 60 -9.31 2.39 -5.16
N ILE A 61 -8.49 1.79 -6.01
CA ILE A 61 -7.05 1.62 -5.82
C ILE A 61 -6.34 2.12 -7.07
N GLU A 62 -5.38 3.01 -6.90
CA GLU A 62 -4.58 3.56 -7.99
C GLU A 62 -3.13 3.14 -7.82
N PHE A 63 -2.64 2.37 -8.78
CA PHE A 63 -1.27 1.88 -8.84
C PHE A 63 -0.42 2.92 -9.57
N LYS A 64 0.63 3.44 -8.91
CA LYS A 64 1.50 4.46 -9.50
C LYS A 64 2.96 4.12 -9.38
N PHE A 65 3.62 4.21 -10.51
CA PHE A 65 5.06 4.27 -10.57
C PHE A 65 5.60 5.58 -9.98
N LYS A 66 6.64 5.48 -9.15
CA LYS A 66 7.37 6.60 -8.57
C LYS A 66 8.86 6.37 -8.77
N LYS A 67 9.60 7.46 -9.02
CA LYS A 67 11.06 7.40 -9.21
C LYS A 67 11.78 6.79 -8.00
N ASP A 68 11.42 7.25 -6.80
CA ASP A 68 12.01 6.81 -5.55
C ASP A 68 10.93 6.51 -4.51
N ILE A 69 11.03 5.32 -3.91
CA ILE A 69 10.30 4.94 -2.70
C ILE A 69 11.35 4.61 -1.63
N LYS A 70 11.25 5.28 -0.48
CA LYS A 70 12.22 5.09 0.60
C LYS A 70 11.89 3.79 1.35
N LYS A 71 12.89 2.92 1.52
CA LYS A 71 12.87 1.73 2.39
C LYS A 71 12.05 0.53 1.89
N SER A 72 11.40 0.60 0.73
CA SER A 72 10.64 -0.51 0.12
C SER A 72 10.56 -0.38 -1.40
N ILE A 73 10.19 -1.48 -2.06
CA ILE A 73 9.97 -1.54 -3.52
C ILE A 73 8.53 -1.13 -3.85
N MET A 74 7.57 -1.52 -3.00
CA MET A 74 6.19 -1.08 -3.07
C MET A 74 5.70 -0.52 -1.73
N GLN A 75 4.61 0.25 -1.77
CA GLN A 75 3.97 0.79 -0.57
C GLN A 75 2.49 1.11 -0.81
N ALA A 76 1.61 0.52 -0.02
CA ALA A 76 0.21 0.87 0.07
C ALA A 76 -0.02 2.03 1.06
N GLN A 77 -0.95 2.93 0.74
CA GLN A 77 -1.43 3.94 1.68
C GLN A 77 -2.84 4.42 1.33
N PRO A 78 -3.63 4.90 2.30
CA PRO A 78 -4.87 5.61 2.00
C PRO A 78 -4.59 6.93 1.28
N SER A 79 -5.49 7.33 0.38
CA SER A 79 -5.52 8.72 -0.10
C SER A 79 -5.90 9.63 1.06
N PHE A 80 -5.04 10.62 1.37
CA PHE A 80 -5.15 11.44 2.58
C PHE A 80 -6.51 12.13 2.71
N LEU A 81 -7.02 12.72 1.64
CA LEU A 81 -8.32 13.40 1.63
C LEU A 81 -9.49 12.42 1.79
N SER A 82 -9.33 11.18 1.33
CA SER A 82 -10.34 10.15 1.46
C SER A 82 -10.56 9.73 2.91
N LEU A 83 -9.61 9.98 3.81
CA LEU A 83 -9.75 9.68 5.25
C LEU A 83 -10.85 10.52 5.94
N LEU A 84 -11.19 11.68 5.38
CA LEU A 84 -12.31 12.51 5.85
C LEU A 84 -13.68 11.93 5.45
N ARG A 85 -13.70 10.90 4.58
CA ARG A 85 -14.92 10.26 4.07
C ARG A 85 -15.26 8.99 4.86
N PRO A 86 -16.51 8.49 4.75
CA PRO A 86 -16.89 7.19 5.31
C PRO A 86 -16.00 6.06 4.80
N LYS A 87 -15.78 5.02 5.62
CA LYS A 87 -14.90 3.88 5.30
C LYS A 87 -15.12 3.30 3.89
N LYS A 88 -16.39 3.15 3.47
CA LYS A 88 -16.78 2.58 2.18
C LYS A 88 -16.40 3.44 0.96
N LYS A 89 -16.06 4.71 1.17
CA LYS A 89 -15.72 5.70 0.12
C LYS A 89 -14.24 6.08 0.12
N ARG A 90 -13.42 5.35 0.87
CA ARG A 90 -11.97 5.59 0.88
C ARG A 90 -11.34 5.07 -0.39
N SER A 91 -10.30 5.77 -0.83
CA SER A 91 -9.47 5.36 -1.96
C SER A 91 -8.03 5.16 -1.47
N TYR A 92 -7.29 4.35 -2.21
CA TYR A 92 -5.96 3.92 -1.82
C TYR A 92 -4.99 4.10 -2.98
N TYR A 93 -3.71 4.26 -2.64
CA TYR A 93 -2.61 4.22 -3.57
C TYR A 93 -1.75 3.00 -3.28
N ILE A 94 -1.30 2.34 -4.33
CA ILE A 94 -0.18 1.39 -4.28
C ILE A 94 0.94 2.01 -5.10
N PHE A 95 1.99 2.44 -4.42
CA PHE A 95 3.17 2.99 -5.08
C PHE A 95 4.16 1.88 -5.40
N ILE A 96 4.74 1.97 -6.58
CA ILE A 96 5.71 1.00 -7.09
C ILE A 96 6.93 1.80 -7.53
N SER A 97 8.11 1.43 -7.06
CA SER A 97 9.34 2.10 -7.50
C SER A 97 9.57 1.78 -8.98
N GLU A 98 9.81 2.78 -9.84
CA GLU A 98 10.19 2.55 -11.25
C GLU A 98 11.54 1.86 -11.35
N ASN A 99 12.44 2.34 -10.50
CA ASN A 99 13.74 1.79 -10.28
C ASN A 99 13.89 1.54 -8.80
N PHE A 100 14.55 0.46 -8.43
CA PHE A 100 15.05 0.30 -7.08
C PHE A 100 16.58 0.38 -7.14
N GLU A 101 17.14 1.31 -6.37
CA GLU A 101 18.58 1.49 -6.26
C GLU A 101 19.13 0.60 -5.16
N ILE A 102 20.17 -0.14 -5.49
CA ILE A 102 20.85 -1.03 -4.56
C ILE A 102 22.34 -0.83 -4.67
N GLU A 103 22.98 -0.32 -3.61
CA GLU A 103 24.43 -0.09 -3.56
C GLU A 103 24.96 0.69 -4.80
N GLY A 104 24.15 1.61 -5.33
CA GLY A 104 24.47 2.41 -6.51
C GLY A 104 24.07 1.79 -7.86
N GLN A 105 23.52 0.57 -7.89
CA GLN A 105 22.99 -0.07 -9.10
C GLN A 105 21.48 0.11 -9.20
N LYS A 106 20.99 0.52 -10.37
CA LYS A 106 19.56 0.70 -10.65
C LYS A 106 18.98 -0.55 -11.31
N PHE A 107 17.93 -1.09 -10.71
CA PHE A 107 17.17 -2.20 -11.27
C PHE A 107 15.81 -1.69 -11.74
N ALA A 108 15.41 -2.08 -12.94
CA ALA A 108 14.12 -1.72 -13.48
C ALA A 108 13.07 -2.74 -13.05
N THR A 109 11.90 -2.25 -12.65
CA THR A 109 10.80 -3.11 -12.19
C THR A 109 10.30 -4.08 -13.26
N LYS A 110 10.57 -3.80 -14.54
CA LYS A 110 10.29 -4.69 -15.67
C LYS A 110 11.02 -6.04 -15.63
N ASP A 111 12.12 -6.14 -14.88
CA ASP A 111 12.96 -7.35 -14.83
C ASP A 111 12.56 -8.29 -13.67
N ILE A 112 11.50 -7.94 -12.93
CA ILE A 112 10.98 -8.75 -11.83
C ILE A 112 10.19 -9.93 -12.41
N PRO A 113 10.44 -11.18 -11.95
CA PRO A 113 9.63 -12.32 -12.36
C PRO A 113 8.14 -12.15 -12.05
N GLU A 114 7.27 -12.65 -12.93
CA GLU A 114 5.81 -12.50 -12.81
C GLU A 114 5.28 -12.91 -11.43
N ASN A 115 5.67 -14.10 -10.93
CA ASN A 115 5.23 -14.59 -9.61
C ASN A 115 5.65 -13.65 -8.47
N VAL A 116 6.84 -13.06 -8.56
CA VAL A 116 7.37 -12.15 -7.54
C VAL A 116 6.58 -10.83 -7.54
N MET A 117 6.22 -10.34 -8.72
CA MET A 117 5.37 -9.16 -8.91
C MET A 117 3.97 -9.41 -8.32
N ILE A 118 3.36 -10.56 -8.64
CA ILE A 118 2.07 -10.98 -8.08
C ILE A 118 2.15 -11.05 -6.55
N GLY A 119 3.22 -11.62 -5.99
CA GLY A 119 3.41 -11.72 -4.53
C GLY A 119 3.52 -10.36 -3.86
N TRP A 120 4.31 -9.44 -4.42
CA TRP A 120 4.37 -8.05 -3.92
C TRP A 120 3.01 -7.35 -4.01
N LEU A 121 2.32 -7.43 -5.13
CA LEU A 121 1.00 -6.82 -5.30
C LEU A 121 -0.02 -7.43 -4.31
N GLY A 122 0.01 -8.75 -4.11
CA GLY A 122 -0.78 -9.44 -3.11
C GLY A 122 -0.55 -8.91 -1.69
N HIS A 123 0.72 -8.76 -1.30
CA HIS A 123 1.09 -8.17 -0.02
C HIS A 123 0.53 -6.74 0.15
N GLU A 124 0.70 -5.88 -0.85
CA GLU A 124 0.19 -4.50 -0.81
C GLU A 124 -1.34 -4.44 -0.76
N LEU A 125 -2.03 -5.34 -1.45
CA LEU A 125 -3.49 -5.49 -1.33
C LEU A 125 -3.90 -5.98 0.07
N GLY A 126 -3.06 -6.80 0.71
CA GLY A 126 -3.19 -7.17 2.13
C GLY A 126 -3.19 -5.96 3.06
N HIS A 127 -2.30 -4.99 2.84
CA HIS A 127 -2.33 -3.71 3.56
C HIS A 127 -3.64 -2.94 3.30
N VAL A 128 -4.12 -2.89 2.06
CA VAL A 128 -5.41 -2.24 1.74
C VAL A 128 -6.56 -2.91 2.49
N MET A 129 -6.57 -4.24 2.60
CA MET A 129 -7.56 -4.97 3.40
C MET A 129 -7.53 -4.58 4.88
N ASP A 130 -6.34 -4.50 5.48
CA ASP A 130 -6.18 -4.04 6.87
C ASP A 130 -6.72 -2.61 7.04
N TYR A 131 -6.36 -1.69 6.14
CA TYR A 131 -6.77 -0.29 6.22
C TYR A 131 -8.29 -0.09 6.11
N ARG A 132 -8.99 -0.94 5.36
CA ARG A 132 -10.45 -0.88 5.21
C ARG A 132 -11.18 -1.18 6.51
N ASN A 133 -10.60 -2.02 7.36
CA ASN A 133 -11.19 -2.39 8.64
C ASN A 133 -11.03 -1.28 9.71
N ARG A 134 -10.04 -0.38 9.55
CA ARG A 134 -9.70 0.67 10.52
C ARG A 134 -10.59 1.91 10.43
N SER A 135 -10.89 2.55 11.57
CA SER A 135 -11.50 3.90 11.60
C SER A 135 -10.50 4.97 11.14
N SER A 136 -10.95 6.18 10.76
CA SER A 136 -10.04 7.21 10.24
C SER A 136 -9.01 7.62 11.30
N LEU A 137 -9.46 7.86 12.53
CA LEU A 137 -8.58 8.17 13.66
C LEU A 137 -7.62 7.02 13.97
N ASN A 138 -8.10 5.78 13.95
CA ASN A 138 -7.24 4.61 14.15
C ASN A 138 -6.18 4.50 13.03
N LEU A 139 -6.53 4.75 11.78
CA LEU A 139 -5.61 4.65 10.65
C LEU A 139 -4.55 5.75 10.67
N ILE A 140 -4.91 6.97 11.08
CA ILE A 140 -3.94 8.06 11.32
C ILE A 140 -2.98 7.66 12.45
N TRP A 141 -3.52 7.20 13.58
CA TRP A 141 -2.70 6.77 14.71
C TRP A 141 -1.81 5.58 14.39
N PHE A 142 -2.32 4.64 13.61
CA PHE A 142 -1.58 3.51 13.07
C PHE A 142 -0.42 3.99 12.19
N GLY A 143 -0.65 4.95 11.28
CA GLY A 143 0.42 5.52 10.45
C GLY A 143 1.52 6.20 11.26
N ILE A 144 1.16 6.91 12.34
CA ILE A 144 2.13 7.50 13.27
C ILE A 144 2.94 6.40 13.95
N LYS A 145 2.28 5.38 14.51
CA LYS A 145 2.96 4.25 15.17
C LYS A 145 3.87 3.49 14.21
N TYR A 146 3.40 3.20 13.00
CA TYR A 146 4.17 2.53 11.95
C TYR A 146 5.48 3.28 11.64
N TYR A 147 5.47 4.61 11.68
CA TYR A 147 6.68 5.39 11.45
C TYR A 147 7.69 5.35 12.61
N PHE A 148 7.22 5.30 13.86
CA PHE A 148 8.07 5.47 15.05
C PHE A 148 8.35 4.18 15.85
N ILE A 149 7.54 3.13 15.69
CA ILE A 149 7.55 1.95 16.57
C ILE A 149 7.77 0.68 15.77
N ASP A 150 8.91 0.02 15.98
CA ASP A 150 9.30 -1.23 15.31
C ASP A 150 8.25 -2.34 15.44
N ALA A 151 7.65 -2.48 16.61
CA ALA A 151 6.60 -3.48 16.85
C ALA A 151 5.36 -3.24 15.96
N SER A 152 5.00 -1.98 15.71
CA SER A 152 3.89 -1.63 14.83
C SER A 152 4.20 -1.86 13.36
N ILE A 153 5.46 -1.75 12.95
CA ILE A 153 5.89 -2.18 11.61
C ILE A 153 5.67 -3.70 11.48
N LYS A 154 6.20 -4.50 12.42
CA LYS A 154 6.02 -5.96 12.40
C LYS A 154 4.56 -6.39 12.37
N GLU A 155 3.72 -5.74 13.16
CA GLU A 155 2.28 -6.01 13.19
C GLU A 155 1.63 -5.74 11.83
N ALA A 156 2.00 -4.63 11.18
CA ALA A 156 1.50 -4.25 9.86
C ALA A 156 1.95 -5.22 8.76
N GLU A 157 3.24 -5.56 8.72
CA GLU A 157 3.78 -6.50 7.72
C GLU A 157 3.18 -7.91 7.90
N ARG A 158 3.04 -8.36 9.16
CA ARG A 158 2.36 -9.63 9.47
C ARG A 158 0.90 -9.61 9.03
N ALA A 159 0.17 -8.52 9.27
CA ALA A 159 -1.23 -8.40 8.85
C ALA A 159 -1.38 -8.47 7.32
N ALA A 160 -0.48 -7.83 6.57
CA ALA A 160 -0.46 -7.90 5.11
C ALA A 160 -0.23 -9.33 4.60
N ASP A 161 0.81 -10.00 5.09
CA ASP A 161 1.13 -11.38 4.73
C ASP A 161 -0.02 -12.34 5.13
N SER A 162 -0.59 -12.19 6.33
CA SER A 162 -1.78 -12.96 6.76
C SER A 162 -2.96 -12.78 5.82
N HIS A 163 -3.25 -11.57 5.36
CA HIS A 163 -4.31 -11.33 4.38
C HIS A 163 -4.02 -12.01 3.04
N ALA A 164 -2.78 -11.94 2.55
CA ALA A 164 -2.39 -12.62 1.31
C ALA A 164 -2.50 -14.14 1.41
N VAL A 165 -1.98 -14.74 2.49
CA VAL A 165 -2.10 -16.18 2.75
C VAL A 165 -3.57 -16.61 2.85
N ALA A 166 -4.42 -15.84 3.54
CA ALA A 166 -5.85 -16.13 3.63
C ALA A 166 -6.56 -16.12 2.26
N LYS A 167 -5.99 -15.43 1.27
CA LYS A 167 -6.49 -15.36 -0.10
C LYS A 167 -5.76 -16.31 -1.07
N ASN A 168 -5.05 -17.30 -0.55
CA ASN A 168 -4.33 -18.32 -1.33
C ASN A 168 -3.23 -17.72 -2.22
N LEU A 169 -2.54 -16.67 -1.75
CA LEU A 169 -1.37 -16.09 -2.40
C LEU A 169 -0.06 -16.50 -1.73
N ASP A 170 -0.09 -17.48 -0.83
CA ASP A 170 1.07 -17.97 -0.06
C ASP A 170 2.26 -18.38 -0.94
N GLY A 171 2.04 -19.14 -2.02
CA GLY A 171 3.10 -19.50 -2.96
C GLY A 171 3.81 -18.28 -3.58
N TYR A 172 3.06 -17.26 -3.99
CA TYR A 172 3.62 -16.02 -4.54
C TYR A 172 4.38 -15.21 -3.47
N ILE A 173 3.89 -15.18 -2.24
CA ILE A 173 4.58 -14.52 -1.12
C ILE A 173 5.92 -15.21 -0.82
N LEU A 174 5.95 -16.55 -0.86
CA LEU A 174 7.18 -17.33 -0.69
C LEU A 174 8.17 -17.07 -1.83
N ASP A 175 7.70 -17.07 -3.08
CA ASP A 175 8.52 -16.72 -4.26
C ASP A 175 9.14 -15.33 -4.10
N THR A 176 8.36 -14.33 -3.67
CA THR A 176 8.85 -12.98 -3.41
C THR A 176 9.91 -12.95 -2.31
N LYS A 177 9.70 -13.63 -1.18
CA LYS A 177 10.68 -13.66 -0.08
C LYS A 177 11.98 -14.34 -0.52
N ASN A 178 11.88 -15.45 -1.23
CA ASN A 178 13.04 -16.16 -1.78
C ASN A 178 13.80 -15.30 -2.79
N PHE A 179 13.09 -14.61 -3.67
CA PHE A 179 13.69 -13.65 -4.61
C PHE A 179 14.46 -12.57 -3.85
N ILE A 180 13.87 -11.95 -2.82
CA ILE A 180 14.53 -10.88 -2.07
C ILE A 180 15.78 -11.38 -1.34
N LEU A 181 15.66 -12.49 -0.61
CA LEU A 181 16.71 -12.96 0.29
C LEU A 181 17.89 -13.58 -0.45
N ASN A 182 17.65 -14.20 -1.61
CA ASN A 182 18.69 -14.90 -2.39
C ASN A 182 19.27 -14.04 -3.52
N ASN A 183 18.70 -12.89 -3.82
CA ASN A 183 19.21 -12.03 -4.90
C ASN A 183 20.48 -11.30 -4.44
N THR A 184 21.60 -11.62 -5.08
CA THR A 184 22.92 -11.04 -4.79
C THR A 184 22.97 -9.55 -5.05
N ASN A 185 22.08 -9.05 -5.90
CA ASN A 185 22.04 -7.65 -6.26
C ASN A 185 21.30 -6.80 -5.23
N LEU A 186 20.56 -7.39 -4.27
CA LEU A 186 19.90 -6.70 -3.15
C LEU A 186 20.86 -6.46 -1.99
N SER A 187 20.85 -5.25 -1.43
CA SER A 187 21.80 -4.84 -0.39
C SER A 187 21.53 -5.61 0.88
N GLU A 188 22.59 -5.91 1.63
CA GLU A 188 22.41 -6.57 2.92
C GLU A 188 21.65 -5.70 3.91
N ILE A 189 21.70 -4.37 3.78
CA ILE A 189 20.86 -3.45 4.58
C ILE A 189 19.37 -3.70 4.29
N TYR A 190 18.99 -3.83 3.01
CA TYR A 190 17.60 -4.11 2.65
C TYR A 190 17.18 -5.50 3.11
N LYS A 191 17.99 -6.53 2.86
CA LYS A 191 17.69 -7.89 3.33
C LYS A 191 17.62 -7.99 4.85
N ALA A 192 18.49 -7.30 5.58
CA ALA A 192 18.44 -7.23 7.05
C ALA A 192 17.15 -6.56 7.54
N ARG A 193 16.68 -5.51 6.84
CA ARG A 193 15.36 -4.92 7.10
C ARG A 193 14.23 -5.93 6.88
N ILE A 194 14.28 -6.67 5.77
CA ILE A 194 13.27 -7.69 5.46
C ILE A 194 13.25 -8.77 6.55
N ARG A 195 14.42 -9.33 6.91
CA ARG A 195 14.57 -10.30 8.02
C ARG A 195 14.08 -9.74 9.37
N LYS A 196 14.24 -8.44 9.62
CA LYS A 196 13.85 -7.82 10.89
C LYS A 196 12.33 -7.65 11.03
N TYR A 197 11.64 -7.24 9.96
CA TYR A 197 10.26 -6.77 10.04
C TYR A 197 9.22 -7.69 9.41
N TYR A 198 9.61 -8.54 8.46
CA TYR A 198 8.71 -9.39 7.71
C TYR A 198 8.76 -10.82 8.23
N LEU A 199 7.69 -11.57 7.99
CA LEU A 199 7.64 -13.00 8.32
C LEU A 199 8.68 -13.78 7.52
N SER A 200 9.32 -14.74 8.16
CA SER A 200 10.16 -15.73 7.48
C SER A 200 9.31 -16.68 6.62
N PRO A 201 9.92 -17.42 5.66
CA PRO A 201 9.22 -18.48 4.94
C PRO A 201 8.53 -19.50 5.88
N ASP A 202 9.19 -19.91 6.97
CA ASP A 202 8.62 -20.83 7.95
C ASP A 202 7.41 -20.24 8.68
N GLU A 203 7.46 -18.95 9.03
CA GLU A 203 6.31 -18.26 9.63
C GLU A 203 5.13 -18.14 8.66
N ILE A 204 5.38 -17.99 7.35
CA ILE A 204 4.32 -18.05 6.33
C ILE A 204 3.71 -19.45 6.28
N MET A 205 4.52 -20.51 6.34
CA MET A 205 4.02 -21.88 6.36
C MET A 205 3.12 -22.14 7.57
N ILE A 206 3.45 -21.59 8.74
CA ILE A 206 2.57 -21.65 9.92
C ILE A 206 1.22 -20.98 9.62
N LEU A 207 1.19 -19.80 8.99
CA LEU A 207 -0.06 -19.14 8.61
C LEU A 207 -0.89 -19.97 7.60
N VAL A 208 -0.22 -20.66 6.67
CA VAL A 208 -0.85 -21.56 5.70
C VAL A 208 -1.52 -22.74 6.41
N GLU A 209 -0.82 -23.38 7.34
CA GLU A 209 -1.36 -24.48 8.13
C GLU A 209 -2.57 -24.04 8.98
N GLU A 210 -2.48 -22.86 9.62
CA GLU A 210 -3.59 -22.29 10.40
C GLU A 210 -4.83 -22.06 9.52
N ARG A 211 -4.64 -21.48 8.33
CA ARG A 211 -5.72 -21.28 7.34
C ARG A 211 -6.35 -22.59 6.91
N ASP A 212 -5.54 -23.61 6.61
CA ASP A 212 -6.02 -24.88 6.08
C ASP A 212 -6.74 -25.71 7.14
N LYS A 213 -6.31 -25.62 8.41
CA LYS A 213 -7.05 -26.18 9.55
C LYS A 213 -8.40 -25.49 9.76
N ALA A 214 -8.49 -24.18 9.58
CA ALA A 214 -9.74 -23.44 9.75
C ALA A 214 -10.78 -23.69 8.64
N LYS A 215 -10.38 -24.30 7.51
CA LYS A 215 -11.27 -24.69 6.41
C LYS A 215 -11.82 -26.12 6.53
N GLN A 216 -11.28 -26.93 7.45
CA GLN A 216 -11.72 -28.30 7.74
C GLN A 216 -12.85 -28.28 8.78
#